data_AF-A0A2U9QK79-F1
#
_entry.id   AF-A0A2U9QK79-F1
#
_cell.length_a   1.000
_cell.length_b   1.000
_cell.length_c   1.000
_cell.angle_alpha   90.00
_cell.angle_beta   90.00
_cell.angle_gamma   90.00
#
_symmetry.space_group_name_H-M   'P 1'
#
loop_
_entity.id
_entity.type
_entity.pdbx_description
1 polymer ?
#
loop_
_entity_poly.entity_id
_entity_poly.type
_entity_poly.pdbx_seq_one_letter_code
_entity_poly.pdbx_strand_id
1 'polypeptide(L)'
;GATVITNLLSAIPYLGETLVLWLWGGFAVDNPTLTRFFTIHFLLPFVLLGFILIHLIFLHETGSSNPLGTPLNNDKIPFYPYFLIKDMLGYTLFLIMFMIFILFLPYSLNDPDNFIPANPLNTPLHIQ
;
A
#
# COMPACT_ATOMS: atom_id res chain seq x y z
N GLY A 1 6.75 2.41 15.03
CA GLY A 1 5.71 2.69 14.02
C GLY A 1 4.30 2.80 14.59
N ALA A 2 3.64 1.67 14.89
CA ALA A 2 2.21 1.62 15.20
C ALA A 2 1.74 2.64 16.25
N THR A 3 2.44 2.74 17.39
CA THR A 3 2.10 3.69 18.47
C THR A 3 2.08 5.14 17.99
N VAL A 4 3.10 5.58 17.24
CA VAL A 4 3.20 6.97 16.77
C VAL A 4 2.10 7.30 15.77
N ILE A 5 1.90 6.44 14.76
CA ILE A 5 0.94 6.68 13.68
C ILE A 5 -0.49 6.72 14.22
N THR A 6 -0.85 5.75 15.06
CA THR A 6 -2.21 5.69 15.63
C THR A 6 -2.48 6.84 16.60
N ASN A 7 -1.46 7.30 17.34
CA ASN A 7 -1.57 8.48 18.20
C ASN A 7 -1.85 9.78 17.44
N LEU A 8 -1.65 9.86 16.12
CA LEU A 8 -2.06 11.04 15.35
C LEU A 8 -3.57 11.31 15.45
N LEU A 9 -4.39 10.27 15.70
CA LEU A 9 -5.83 10.44 15.95
C LEU A 9 -6.13 11.23 17.22
N SER A 10 -5.22 11.23 18.21
CA SER A 10 -5.38 12.00 19.45
C SER A 10 -5.47 13.52 19.21
N ALA A 11 -4.97 14.00 18.07
CA ALA A 11 -5.05 15.40 17.68
C ALA A 11 -6.47 15.87 17.33
N ILE A 12 -7.44 14.96 17.18
CA ILE A 12 -8.84 15.31 16.92
C ILE A 12 -9.47 15.86 18.22
N PRO A 13 -9.96 17.12 18.25
CA PRO A 13 -10.55 17.69 19.45
C PRO A 13 -11.74 16.87 19.96
N TYR A 14 -11.87 16.78 21.28
CA TYR A 14 -12.93 16.09 22.02
C TYR A 14 -13.01 14.56 21.88
N LEU A 15 -12.69 14.00 20.70
CA LEU A 15 -12.84 12.57 20.41
C LEU A 15 -11.52 11.81 20.26
N GLY A 16 -10.40 12.51 20.05
CA GLY A 16 -9.15 11.89 19.63
C GLY A 16 -8.67 10.77 20.56
N GLU A 17 -8.62 11.03 21.87
CA GLU A 17 -8.19 10.04 22.86
C GLU A 17 -9.09 8.78 22.84
N THR A 18 -10.41 8.99 22.76
CA THR A 18 -11.36 7.86 22.69
C THR A 18 -11.18 7.03 21.42
N LEU A 19 -10.85 7.66 20.29
CA LEU A 19 -10.59 6.97 19.03
C LEU A 19 -9.30 6.15 19.08
N VAL A 20 -8.25 6.66 19.72
CA VAL A 20 -6.99 5.93 19.91
C VAL A 20 -7.21 4.69 20.77
N LEU A 21 -7.83 4.84 21.95
CA LEU A 21 -8.12 3.72 22.85
C LEU A 21 -9.04 2.69 22.19
N TRP A 22 -10.04 3.15 21.45
CA TRP A 22 -10.92 2.28 20.67
C TRP A 22 -10.15 1.52 19.58
N LEU A 23 -9.23 2.17 18.88
CA LEU A 23 -8.42 1.53 17.84
C LEU A 23 -7.49 0.47 18.43
N TRP A 24 -6.83 0.77 19.56
CA TRP A 24 -5.94 -0.17 20.23
C TRP A 24 -6.69 -1.33 20.89
N GLY A 25 -7.93 -1.10 21.35
CA GLY A 25 -8.67 -2.06 22.16
C GLY A 25 -8.08 -2.22 23.56
N GLY A 26 -7.42 -1.17 24.06
CA GLY A 26 -6.68 -1.15 25.32
C GLY A 26 -5.97 0.21 25.51
N PHE A 27 -5.12 0.30 26.53
CA PHE A 27 -4.40 1.55 26.86
C PHE A 27 -3.08 1.74 26.10
N ALA A 28 -2.62 0.71 25.39
CA ALA A 28 -1.42 0.72 24.58
C ALA A 28 -1.59 -0.24 23.40
N VAL A 29 -0.69 -0.16 22.43
CA VAL A 29 -0.59 -1.16 21.35
C VAL A 29 -0.16 -2.49 21.95
N ASP A 30 -1.05 -3.49 21.88
CA ASP A 30 -0.83 -4.83 22.41
C ASP A 30 -1.58 -5.88 21.56
N ASN A 31 -1.73 -7.11 22.04
CA ASN A 31 -2.36 -8.24 21.35
C ASN A 31 -3.75 -7.92 20.73
N PRO A 32 -4.68 -7.19 21.40
CA PRO A 32 -5.94 -6.80 20.77
C PRO A 32 -5.74 -5.92 19.53
N THR A 33 -4.72 -5.07 19.53
CA THR A 33 -4.38 -4.24 18.36
C THR A 33 -3.82 -5.10 17.23
N LEU A 34 -2.87 -5.99 17.54
CA LEU A 34 -2.21 -6.83 16.53
C LEU A 34 -3.18 -7.77 15.81
N THR A 35 -4.07 -8.42 16.57
CA THR A 35 -5.09 -9.33 16.01
C THR A 35 -6.04 -8.58 15.06
N ARG A 36 -6.49 -7.37 15.44
CA ARG A 36 -7.33 -6.53 14.57
C ARG A 36 -6.57 -6.03 13.34
N PHE A 37 -5.32 -5.62 13.51
CA PHE A 37 -4.49 -5.15 12.40
C PHE A 37 -4.26 -6.26 11.38
N PHE A 38 -4.07 -7.50 11.81
CA PHE A 38 -4.01 -8.64 10.91
C PHE A 38 -5.32 -8.82 10.13
N THR A 39 -6.47 -8.83 10.81
CA THR A 39 -7.78 -8.98 10.14
C THR A 39 -8.04 -7.85 9.13
N ILE A 40 -7.72 -6.60 9.50
CA ILE A 40 -7.89 -5.43 8.62
C ILE A 40 -6.91 -5.51 7.45
N HIS A 41 -5.63 -5.83 7.69
CA HIS A 41 -4.62 -6.00 6.65
C HIS A 41 -5.01 -7.10 5.65
N PHE A 42 -5.62 -8.18 6.11
CA PHE A 42 -6.13 -9.23 5.24
C PHE A 42 -7.33 -8.75 4.39
N LEU A 43 -8.24 -7.98 4.98
CA LEU A 43 -9.47 -7.53 4.30
C LEU A 43 -9.20 -6.42 3.27
N LEU A 44 -8.33 -5.46 3.59
CA LEU A 44 -8.11 -4.26 2.78
C LEU A 44 -7.68 -4.52 1.32
N PRO A 45 -6.81 -5.51 0.99
CA PRO A 45 -6.49 -5.86 -0.39
C PRO A 45 -7.71 -6.22 -1.25
N PHE A 46 -8.72 -6.88 -0.67
CA PHE A 46 -9.95 -7.22 -1.39
C PHE A 46 -10.85 -6.00 -1.62
N VAL A 47 -10.90 -5.09 -0.64
CA VAL A 47 -11.59 -3.81 -0.80
C VAL A 47 -10.90 -2.98 -1.89
N LEU A 48 -9.55 -2.97 -1.91
CA LEU A 48 -8.76 -2.31 -2.94
C LEU A 48 -9.02 -2.90 -4.33
N LEU A 49 -9.15 -4.22 -4.45
CA LEU A 49 -9.54 -4.86 -5.71
C LEU A 49 -10.89 -4.34 -6.23
N GLY A 50 -11.88 -4.16 -5.33
CA GLY A 50 -13.16 -3.52 -5.66
C GLY A 50 -12.98 -2.11 -6.22
N PHE A 51 -12.13 -1.29 -5.59
CA PHE A 51 -11.81 0.05 -6.09
C PHE A 51 -11.07 0.04 -7.43
N ILE A 52 -10.18 -0.94 -7.68
CA ILE A 52 -9.49 -1.10 -8.97
C ILE A 52 -10.51 -1.37 -10.08
N LEU A 53 -11.51 -2.21 -9.85
CA LEU A 53 -12.56 -2.48 -10.84
C LEU A 53 -13.40 -1.23 -11.13
N ILE A 54 -13.82 -0.50 -10.10
CA ILE A 54 -14.56 0.77 -10.25
C ILE A 54 -13.72 1.78 -11.05
N HIS A 55 -12.42 1.89 -10.73
CA HIS A 55 -11.49 2.74 -11.45
C HIS A 55 -11.41 2.38 -12.94
N LEU A 56 -11.29 1.08 -13.27
CA LEU A 56 -11.23 0.61 -14.65
C LEU A 56 -12.55 0.84 -15.41
N ILE A 57 -13.71 0.70 -14.77
CA ILE A 57 -15.00 1.02 -15.40
C ILE A 57 -15.03 2.47 -15.83
N PHE A 58 -14.68 3.41 -14.95
CA PHE A 58 -14.65 4.84 -15.31
C PHE A 58 -13.60 5.15 -16.37
N LEU A 59 -12.44 4.49 -16.34
CA LEU A 59 -11.44 4.61 -17.40
C LEU A 59 -11.97 4.12 -18.75
N HIS A 60 -12.78 3.06 -18.77
CA HIS A 60 -13.36 2.51 -20.00
C HIS A 60 -14.44 3.41 -20.60
N GLU A 61 -15.15 4.22 -19.79
CA GLU A 61 -16.12 5.20 -20.30
C GLU A 61 -15.45 6.33 -21.12
N THR A 62 -14.28 6.81 -20.67
CA THR A 62 -13.56 7.91 -21.37
C THR A 62 -12.47 7.42 -22.33
N GLY A 63 -11.92 6.23 -22.08
CA GLY A 63 -10.66 5.76 -22.64
C GLY A 63 -9.44 6.43 -22.01
N SER A 64 -8.26 5.87 -22.30
CA SER A 64 -6.96 6.45 -21.89
C SER A 64 -6.65 7.73 -22.64
N SER A 65 -6.02 8.69 -21.96
CA SER A 65 -5.45 9.88 -22.60
C SER A 65 -4.20 9.54 -23.42
N ASN A 66 -3.68 10.52 -24.17
CA ASN A 66 -2.44 10.40 -24.93
C ASN A 66 -1.45 11.51 -24.54
N PRO A 67 -0.14 11.34 -24.80
CA PRO A 67 0.89 12.31 -24.38
C PRO A 67 0.71 13.73 -24.93
N LEU A 68 0.03 13.88 -26.07
CA LEU A 68 -0.20 15.18 -26.70
C LEU A 68 -1.48 15.87 -26.18
N GLY A 69 -2.32 15.16 -25.42
CA GLY A 69 -3.60 15.66 -24.92
C GLY A 69 -4.62 15.99 -26.03
N THR A 70 -4.40 15.52 -27.25
CA THR A 70 -5.27 15.79 -28.41
C THR A 70 -6.45 14.81 -28.48
N PRO A 71 -7.49 15.08 -29.28
CA PRO A 71 -8.63 14.16 -29.42
C PRO A 71 -8.21 12.76 -29.91
N LEU A 72 -8.65 11.72 -29.19
CA LEU A 72 -8.20 10.33 -29.35
C LEU A 72 -8.75 9.62 -30.60
N ASN A 73 -9.80 10.15 -31.25
CA ASN A 73 -10.57 9.40 -32.25
C ASN A 73 -9.91 9.34 -33.63
N ASN A 74 -8.79 10.04 -33.85
CA ASN A 74 -8.18 10.10 -35.18
C ASN A 74 -7.28 8.90 -35.50
N ASP A 75 -6.75 8.21 -34.49
CA ASP A 75 -5.82 7.09 -34.66
C ASP A 75 -5.86 6.11 -33.47
N LYS A 76 -6.91 5.29 -33.40
CA LYS A 76 -7.02 4.24 -32.38
C LYS A 76 -6.55 2.90 -32.92
N ILE A 77 -5.65 2.25 -32.18
CA ILE A 77 -5.23 0.87 -32.39
C ILE A 77 -5.88 -0.05 -31.35
N PRO A 78 -6.17 -1.33 -31.68
CA PRO A 78 -6.72 -2.27 -30.70
C PRO A 78 -5.71 -2.59 -29.60
N PHE A 79 -6.21 -2.97 -28.41
CA PHE A 79 -5.36 -3.38 -27.29
C PHE A 79 -4.49 -4.59 -27.65
N TYR A 80 -5.12 -5.62 -28.23
CA TYR A 80 -4.42 -6.79 -28.76
C TYR A 80 -4.07 -6.58 -30.24
N PRO A 81 -2.84 -6.90 -30.68
CA PRO A 81 -1.71 -7.43 -29.91
C PRO A 81 -0.80 -6.34 -29.29
N TYR A 82 -0.98 -5.08 -29.70
CA TYR A 82 0.00 -4.02 -29.50
C TYR A 82 0.33 -3.72 -28.03
N PHE A 83 -0.69 -3.38 -27.24
CA PHE A 83 -0.49 -3.05 -25.83
C PHE A 83 -0.20 -4.29 -25.00
N LEU A 84 -0.76 -5.46 -25.34
CA LEU A 84 -0.44 -6.71 -24.65
C LEU A 84 1.06 -7.04 -24.71
N ILE A 85 1.69 -6.95 -25.90
CA ILE A 85 3.12 -7.23 -26.05
C ILE A 85 3.95 -6.20 -25.29
N LYS A 86 3.57 -4.92 -25.35
CA LYS A 86 4.24 -3.84 -24.62
C LYS A 86 4.17 -4.04 -23.10
N ASP A 87 3.01 -4.44 -22.59
CA ASP A 87 2.80 -4.68 -21.17
C ASP A 87 3.56 -5.91 -20.69
N MET A 88 3.62 -6.98 -21.50
CA MET A 88 4.44 -8.17 -21.21
C MET A 88 5.93 -7.85 -21.13
N LEU A 89 6.44 -6.97 -22.00
CA LEU A 89 7.82 -6.48 -21.91
C LEU A 89 8.04 -5.72 -20.59
N GLY A 90 7.13 -4.81 -20.22
CA GLY A 90 7.21 -4.09 -18.94
C GLY A 90 7.19 -5.03 -17.73
N TYR A 91 6.28 -6.02 -17.74
CA TYR A 91 6.16 -7.02 -16.68
C TYR A 91 7.42 -7.88 -16.52
N THR A 92 8.02 -8.33 -17.62
CA THR A 92 9.26 -9.13 -17.58
C THR A 92 10.43 -8.33 -17.04
N LEU A 93 10.58 -7.05 -17.44
CA LEU A 93 11.60 -6.16 -16.88
C LEU A 93 11.41 -5.92 -15.39
N PHE A 94 10.17 -5.68 -14.95
CA PHE A 94 9.85 -5.54 -13.52
C PHE A 94 10.20 -6.81 -12.75
N LEU A 95 9.81 -7.99 -13.24
CA LEU A 95 10.12 -9.26 -12.58
C LEU A 95 11.62 -9.52 -12.44
N ILE A 96 12.41 -9.23 -13.47
CA ILE A 96 13.87 -9.39 -13.41
C ILE A 96 14.44 -8.51 -12.28
N MET A 97 14.05 -7.23 -12.24
CA MET A 97 14.49 -6.31 -11.18
C MET A 97 14.04 -6.78 -9.80
N PHE A 98 12.77 -7.17 -9.65
CA PHE A 98 12.22 -7.65 -8.39
C PHE A 98 12.93 -8.92 -7.90
N MET A 99 13.24 -9.86 -8.79
CA MET A 99 14.00 -11.06 -8.45
C MET A 99 15.44 -10.74 -8.04
N ILE A 100 16.08 -9.75 -8.65
CA ILE A 100 17.41 -9.28 -8.21
C ILE A 100 17.34 -8.77 -6.77
N PHE A 101 16.32 -7.97 -6.44
CA PHE A 101 16.12 -7.48 -5.07
C PHE A 101 15.93 -8.62 -4.07
N ILE A 102 15.05 -9.58 -4.36
CA ILE A 102 14.78 -10.70 -3.44
C ILE A 102 16.02 -11.57 -3.26
N LEU A 103 16.72 -11.92 -4.34
CA LEU A 103 17.78 -12.92 -4.29
C LEU A 103 19.13 -12.36 -3.84
N PHE A 104 19.48 -11.12 -4.23
CA PHE A 104 20.79 -10.54 -3.94
C PHE A 104 20.76 -9.47 -2.84
N LEU A 105 19.63 -8.75 -2.67
CA LEU A 105 19.53 -7.61 -1.75
C LEU A 105 18.25 -7.64 -0.87
N PRO A 106 17.87 -8.78 -0.25
CA PRO A 106 16.57 -8.96 0.41
C PRO A 106 16.32 -7.99 1.56
N TYR A 107 17.39 -7.49 2.19
CA TYR A 107 17.31 -6.60 3.35
C TYR A 107 17.67 -5.15 3.04
N SER A 108 17.98 -4.81 1.78
CA SER A 108 18.42 -3.45 1.42
C SER A 108 17.37 -2.37 1.64
N LEU A 109 16.08 -2.75 1.61
CA LEU A 109 14.94 -1.86 1.84
C LEU A 109 14.30 -2.06 3.22
N ASN A 110 14.92 -2.87 4.09
CA ASN A 110 14.41 -3.14 5.44
C ASN A 110 15.18 -2.32 6.48
N ASP A 111 14.49 -2.00 7.58
CA ASP A 111 15.12 -1.43 8.76
C ASP A 111 15.68 -2.58 9.64
N PRO A 112 16.97 -2.56 10.03
CA PRO A 112 17.56 -3.59 10.89
C PRO A 112 16.87 -3.71 12.25
N ASP A 113 16.25 -2.65 12.78
CA ASP A 113 15.59 -2.68 14.08
C ASP A 113 14.35 -3.58 14.08
N ASN A 114 13.74 -3.85 12.91
CA ASN A 114 12.61 -4.77 12.78
C ASN A 114 12.98 -6.26 12.95
N PHE A 115 14.27 -6.59 13.03
CA PHE A 115 14.73 -7.94 13.41
C PHE A 115 14.76 -8.13 14.94
N ILE A 116 14.62 -7.07 15.71
CA ILE A 116 14.59 -7.12 17.17
C ILE A 116 13.12 -7.22 17.61
N PRO A 117 12.75 -8.18 18.48
CA PRO A 117 11.40 -8.27 19.01
C PRO A 117 10.96 -6.96 19.69
N ALA A 118 9.70 -6.58 19.49
CA ALA A 118 9.17 -5.35 20.04
C ALA A 118 9.29 -5.31 21.58
N ASN A 119 9.81 -4.19 22.11
CA ASN A 119 9.90 -3.93 23.54
C ASN A 119 9.15 -2.62 23.86
N PRO A 120 7.99 -2.68 24.56
CA PRO A 120 7.24 -1.47 24.92
C PRO A 120 7.99 -0.47 25.80
N LEU A 121 9.06 -0.91 26.48
CA LEU A 121 9.85 -0.10 27.40
C LEU A 121 11.13 0.47 26.79
N ASN A 122 11.46 0.08 25.54
CA ASN A 122 12.67 0.56 24.87
C ASN A 122 12.35 1.02 23.45
N THR A 123 12.46 2.32 23.22
CA THR A 123 12.34 2.91 21.88
C THR A 123 13.71 2.92 21.20
N PRO A 124 13.84 2.44 19.96
CA PRO A 124 15.10 2.55 19.22
C PRO A 124 15.57 4.00 19.08
N LEU A 125 16.89 4.19 19.05
CA LEU A 125 17.52 5.52 19.02
C LEU A 125 17.19 6.32 17.76
N HIS A 126 17.05 5.63 16.62
CA HIS A 126 16.82 6.24 15.31
C HIS A 126 15.54 5.67 14.66
N ILE A 127 14.39 5.87 15.32
CA ILE A 127 13.10 5.52 14.73
C ILE A 127 12.78 6.43 13.53
N GLN A 128 12.33 5.83 12.42
CA GLN A 128 11.91 6.53 11.20
C GLN A 128 10.42 6.30 10.91
#